data_AF-A0A6A6YBG7-F1
#
_entry.id   AF-A0A6A6YBG7-F1
#
_cell.length_a   1.000
_cell.length_b   1.000
_cell.length_c   1.000
_cell.angle_alpha   90.00
_cell.angle_beta   90.00
_cell.angle_gamma   90.00
#
_symmetry.space_group_name_H-M   'P 1'
#
loop_
_entity.id
_entity.type
_entity.pdbx_description
1 polymer ?
#
loop_
_entity_poly.entity_id
_entity_poly.type
_entity_poly.pdbx_seq_one_letter_code
_entity_poly.pdbx_strand_id
1 'polypeptide(L)'
;MKDEYKPISNEGKDNWGGWAATLIDTLDTLWIMGLEDEFREAVDAVAKIDFGNCTEVNISVFETTIRYLGGLIGAYDLSGEDVLLQQAIQVGEMLLRAFDTPNGMPVDRLDIAKAKVGAGFMPDGHICIAGVGSMTMEFVRLAQITGNSKYYHAVAWITIILDHNQAYSLIPGLLPTWMDARHLSFNGSRSTTFGIGAMADSTFEYFAKTHALLGGLEPAYEKLYRESMDQIDKHLLFRPMLPGDPDILFAGDLRMPSYNDPAETILNPNMQHLTCFAGGMYALGGKLFNSARDVALGAKLTDGCVHAYAATPSGIMPEIFESVPCASRASCAFNESVWGAAVVRHYGAQYAFDAEKAAAEQRLPRGFTAIRDYTYKLRPEAIESVFVLYRVMGDKKYREAAWEMFEAVGGATATQFGNAAVEDVTVRGGELVDSMETFWLAETLKYFYLAREFRN
;
A
#
# COMPACT_ATOMS: atom_id res chain seq x y z
N MET A 1 17.63 16.00 -14.03
CA MET A 1 17.04 14.93 -13.19
C MET A 1 15.91 15.56 -12.40
N LYS A 2 14.72 14.94 -12.45
CA LYS A 2 13.48 15.36 -11.77
C LYS A 2 12.89 14.12 -11.11
N ASP A 3 12.06 14.29 -10.10
CA ASP A 3 11.53 13.15 -9.33
C ASP A 3 10.60 12.27 -10.15
N GLU A 4 9.67 12.88 -10.88
CA GLU A 4 8.66 12.18 -11.67
C GLU A 4 8.57 12.71 -13.09
N TYR A 5 8.14 11.83 -13.99
CA TYR A 5 7.95 12.12 -15.40
C TYR A 5 6.49 12.38 -15.72
N LYS A 6 6.24 13.35 -16.61
CA LYS A 6 4.90 13.73 -17.09
C LYS A 6 4.73 13.20 -18.52
N PRO A 7 4.05 12.04 -18.68
CA PRO A 7 4.10 11.23 -19.89
C PRO A 7 3.30 11.78 -21.09
N ILE A 8 2.53 12.86 -20.90
CA ILE A 8 1.77 13.54 -21.96
C ILE A 8 2.51 14.81 -22.39
N SER A 9 2.97 15.62 -21.43
CA SER A 9 3.67 16.89 -21.73
C SER A 9 5.16 16.73 -22.04
N ASN A 10 5.77 15.57 -21.76
CA ASN A 10 7.22 15.35 -21.83
C ASN A 10 8.00 16.33 -20.93
N GLU A 11 7.48 16.51 -19.70
CA GLU A 11 8.08 17.34 -18.67
C GLU A 11 8.46 16.50 -17.44
N GLY A 12 9.15 17.10 -16.48
CA GLY A 12 9.42 16.49 -15.18
C GLY A 12 8.92 17.38 -14.04
N LYS A 13 8.51 16.76 -12.93
CA LYS A 13 8.10 17.44 -11.70
C LYS A 13 8.95 16.98 -10.51
N ASP A 14 9.13 17.86 -9.53
CA ASP A 14 9.75 17.53 -8.25
C ASP A 14 8.67 17.59 -7.17
N ASN A 15 8.54 16.50 -6.43
CA ASN A 15 7.58 16.30 -5.33
C ASN A 15 8.18 15.42 -4.21
N TRP A 16 9.41 14.95 -4.38
CA TRP A 16 10.12 14.01 -3.53
C TRP A 16 11.54 14.48 -3.22
N GLY A 17 11.73 15.79 -3.08
CA GLY A 17 13.02 16.39 -2.72
C GLY A 17 13.94 16.73 -3.90
N GLY A 18 13.56 16.40 -5.14
CA GLY A 18 14.33 16.70 -6.34
C GLY A 18 15.54 15.79 -6.54
N TRP A 19 15.46 14.57 -6.00
CA TRP A 19 16.54 13.57 -5.99
C TRP A 19 16.31 12.44 -7.00
N ALA A 20 15.51 12.69 -8.03
CA ALA A 20 15.28 11.73 -9.11
C ALA A 20 14.61 10.45 -8.61
N ALA A 21 13.54 10.59 -7.83
CA ALA A 21 12.76 9.47 -7.26
C ALA A 21 12.53 8.32 -8.26
N THR A 22 12.00 8.60 -9.46
CA THR A 22 11.76 7.57 -10.49
C THR A 22 13.02 6.79 -10.83
N LEU A 23 14.17 7.45 -10.92
CA LEU A 23 15.43 6.79 -11.27
C LEU A 23 15.85 5.81 -10.18
N ILE A 24 15.85 6.25 -8.92
CA ILE A 24 16.27 5.42 -7.78
C ILE A 24 15.30 4.25 -7.56
N ASP A 25 14.00 4.51 -7.60
CA ASP A 25 12.95 3.53 -7.35
C ASP A 25 12.93 2.42 -8.42
N THR A 26 13.39 2.72 -9.64
CA THR A 26 13.39 1.77 -10.78
C THR A 26 14.65 0.91 -10.86
N LEU A 27 15.71 1.21 -10.10
CA LEU A 27 17.02 0.55 -10.25
C LEU A 27 16.94 -0.98 -10.15
N ASP A 28 16.26 -1.50 -9.14
CA ASP A 28 16.14 -2.93 -8.94
C ASP A 28 15.31 -3.61 -10.05
N THR A 29 14.37 -2.88 -10.64
CA THR A 29 13.55 -3.34 -11.77
C THR A 29 14.39 -3.48 -13.02
N LEU A 30 15.27 -2.51 -13.33
CA LEU A 30 16.21 -2.61 -14.45
C LEU A 30 17.06 -3.88 -14.32
N TRP A 31 17.59 -4.12 -13.11
CA TRP A 31 18.38 -5.31 -12.83
C TRP A 31 17.58 -6.60 -12.99
N ILE A 32 16.38 -6.69 -12.38
CA ILE A 32 15.50 -7.87 -12.46
C ILE A 32 15.13 -8.19 -13.91
N MET A 33 14.94 -7.18 -14.76
CA MET A 33 14.58 -7.35 -16.18
C MET A 33 15.78 -7.56 -17.10
N GLY A 34 17.01 -7.64 -16.57
CA GLY A 34 18.23 -7.84 -17.36
C GLY A 34 18.67 -6.61 -18.18
N LEU A 35 18.19 -5.41 -17.81
CA LEU A 35 18.55 -4.12 -18.41
C LEU A 35 19.79 -3.54 -17.71
N GLU A 36 20.88 -4.33 -17.69
CA GLU A 36 22.08 -4.00 -16.91
C GLU A 36 22.84 -2.76 -17.44
N ASP A 37 22.76 -2.47 -18.75
CA ASP A 37 23.42 -1.31 -19.33
C ASP A 37 22.71 -0.01 -18.91
N GLU A 38 21.37 0.02 -18.99
CA GLU A 38 20.54 1.11 -18.48
C GLU A 38 20.68 1.26 -16.96
N PHE A 39 20.79 0.14 -16.24
CA PHE A 39 21.07 0.15 -14.80
C PHE A 39 22.39 0.86 -14.49
N ARG A 40 23.49 0.53 -15.19
CA ARG A 40 24.80 1.17 -14.97
C ARG A 40 24.76 2.67 -15.27
N GLU A 41 24.07 3.08 -16.33
CA GLU A 41 23.85 4.50 -16.64
C GLU A 41 23.07 5.20 -15.51
N ALA A 42 22.02 4.57 -14.99
CA ALA A 42 21.24 5.09 -13.89
C ALA A 42 22.07 5.20 -12.59
N VAL A 43 22.90 4.20 -12.28
CA VAL A 43 23.83 4.22 -11.14
C VAL A 43 24.83 5.37 -11.24
N ASP A 44 25.39 5.64 -12.42
CA ASP A 44 26.31 6.76 -12.66
C ASP A 44 25.65 8.14 -12.45
N ALA A 45 24.34 8.23 -12.67
CA ALA A 45 23.55 9.42 -12.37
C ALA A 45 23.24 9.53 -10.87
N VAL A 46 22.85 8.42 -10.23
CA VAL A 46 22.57 8.34 -8.78
C VAL A 46 23.81 8.66 -7.95
N ALA A 47 24.99 8.24 -8.39
CA ALA A 47 26.27 8.55 -7.74
C ALA A 47 26.52 10.05 -7.55
N LYS A 48 25.88 10.91 -8.36
CA LYS A 48 26.07 12.37 -8.35
C LYS A 48 25.02 13.12 -7.52
N ILE A 49 24.04 12.41 -6.94
CA ILE A 49 22.98 13.02 -6.14
C ILE A 49 23.55 13.51 -4.80
N ASP A 50 23.15 14.71 -4.41
CA ASP A 50 23.40 15.29 -3.09
C ASP A 50 22.06 15.42 -2.35
N PHE A 51 21.79 14.47 -1.44
CA PHE A 51 20.58 14.47 -0.60
C PHE A 51 20.51 15.67 0.37
N GLY A 52 21.60 16.42 0.54
CA GLY A 52 21.58 17.70 1.24
C GLY A 52 20.91 18.81 0.43
N ASN A 53 20.87 18.72 -0.90
CA ASN A 53 20.27 19.72 -1.77
C ASN A 53 18.82 19.34 -2.09
N CYS A 54 17.91 19.72 -1.20
CA CYS A 54 16.48 19.43 -1.31
C CYS A 54 15.73 20.59 -1.98
N THR A 55 14.85 20.30 -2.94
CA THR A 55 13.94 21.29 -3.53
C THR A 55 12.76 21.64 -2.61
N GLU A 56 12.51 20.80 -1.62
CA GLU A 56 11.41 20.95 -0.65
C GLU A 56 11.90 21.43 0.71
N VAL A 57 11.03 22.14 1.45
CA VAL A 57 11.32 22.54 2.84
C VAL A 57 11.27 21.32 3.78
N ASN A 58 10.27 20.47 3.58
CA ASN A 58 10.09 19.26 4.37
C ASN A 58 9.91 18.06 3.43
N ILE A 59 10.51 16.93 3.80
CA ILE A 59 10.29 15.64 3.13
C ILE A 59 9.35 14.76 3.96
N SER A 60 8.65 13.84 3.31
CA SER A 60 7.99 12.74 4.03
C SER A 60 9.02 11.70 4.43
N VAL A 61 9.06 11.35 5.72
CA VAL A 61 9.96 10.31 6.23
C VAL A 61 9.57 8.95 5.67
N PHE A 62 8.27 8.65 5.63
CA PHE A 62 7.72 7.43 5.05
C PHE A 62 8.10 7.27 3.57
N GLU A 63 7.74 8.24 2.73
CA GLU A 63 7.95 8.15 1.27
C GLU A 63 9.45 8.13 0.92
N THR A 64 10.26 8.87 1.68
CA THR A 64 11.71 8.86 1.47
C THR A 64 12.32 7.51 1.85
N THR A 65 11.79 6.87 2.90
CA THR A 65 12.25 5.55 3.33
C THR A 65 11.94 4.50 2.28
N ILE A 66 10.68 4.36 1.87
CA ILE A 66 10.28 3.25 1.00
C ILE A 66 10.83 3.39 -0.44
N ARG A 67 10.93 4.62 -0.97
CA ARG A 67 11.39 4.86 -2.34
C ARG A 67 12.90 4.95 -2.45
N TYR A 68 13.51 5.86 -1.69
CA TYR A 68 14.94 6.11 -1.82
C TYR A 68 15.76 5.06 -1.06
N LEU A 69 15.50 4.91 0.24
CA LEU A 69 16.28 3.96 1.03
C LEU A 69 16.00 2.52 0.58
N GLY A 70 14.72 2.18 0.40
CA GLY A 70 14.28 0.89 -0.15
C GLY A 70 14.85 0.59 -1.53
N GLY A 71 14.70 1.52 -2.49
CA GLY A 71 15.22 1.36 -3.86
C GLY A 71 16.74 1.20 -3.91
N LEU A 72 17.50 2.00 -3.14
CA LEU A 72 18.96 1.90 -3.08
C LEU A 72 19.42 0.57 -2.45
N ILE A 73 18.81 0.15 -1.34
CA ILE A 73 19.14 -1.11 -0.67
C ILE A 73 18.76 -2.30 -1.56
N GLY A 74 17.57 -2.31 -2.15
CA GLY A 74 17.10 -3.37 -3.02
C GLY A 74 18.00 -3.56 -4.24
N ALA A 75 18.37 -2.46 -4.89
CA ALA A 75 19.31 -2.48 -6.00
C ALA A 75 20.72 -2.90 -5.58
N TYR A 76 21.21 -2.47 -4.41
CA TYR A 76 22.49 -2.93 -3.86
C TYR A 76 22.50 -4.44 -3.60
N ASP A 77 21.46 -4.97 -2.96
CA ASP A 77 21.36 -6.39 -2.62
C ASP A 77 21.35 -7.29 -3.86
N LEU A 78 20.84 -6.81 -5.00
CA LEU A 78 20.82 -7.52 -6.26
C LEU A 78 22.12 -7.40 -7.07
N SER A 79 22.72 -6.21 -7.09
CA SER A 79 23.83 -5.88 -7.99
C SER A 79 25.21 -5.96 -7.33
N GLY A 80 25.30 -5.70 -6.02
CA GLY A 80 26.56 -5.54 -5.30
C GLY A 80 27.30 -4.22 -5.56
N GLU A 81 26.66 -3.23 -6.20
CA GLU A 81 27.30 -1.95 -6.51
C GLU A 81 27.48 -1.07 -5.26
N ASP A 82 28.71 -0.97 -4.75
CA ASP A 82 29.04 -0.28 -3.49
C ASP A 82 28.57 1.19 -3.44
N VAL A 83 28.49 1.87 -4.59
CA VAL A 83 28.01 3.26 -4.65
C VAL A 83 26.55 3.39 -4.18
N LEU A 84 25.72 2.37 -4.42
CA LEU A 84 24.34 2.35 -3.96
C LEU A 84 24.26 2.23 -2.44
N LEU A 85 25.12 1.40 -1.83
CA LEU A 85 25.23 1.32 -0.38
C LEU A 85 25.70 2.65 0.22
N GLN A 86 26.66 3.33 -0.41
CA GLN A 86 27.12 4.64 0.07
C GLN A 86 26.01 5.69 0.03
N GLN A 87 25.18 5.69 -1.02
CA GLN A 87 24.02 6.57 -1.11
C GLN A 87 22.94 6.17 -0.09
N ALA A 88 22.67 4.87 0.10
CA ALA A 88 21.73 4.38 1.10
C ALA A 88 22.12 4.81 2.52
N ILE A 89 23.42 4.76 2.85
CA ILE A 89 23.94 5.25 4.14
C ILE A 89 23.65 6.75 4.31
N GLN A 90 23.86 7.57 3.28
CA GLN A 90 23.56 9.01 3.35
C GLN A 90 22.08 9.28 3.62
N VAL A 91 21.18 8.59 2.91
CA VAL A 91 19.73 8.69 3.14
C VAL A 91 19.37 8.19 4.55
N GLY A 92 19.96 7.08 5.00
CA GLY A 92 19.77 6.53 6.34
C GLY A 92 20.21 7.49 7.45
N GLU A 93 21.35 8.18 7.31
CA GLU A 93 21.78 9.21 8.26
C GLU A 93 20.81 10.39 8.31
N MET A 94 20.31 10.83 7.16
CA MET A 94 19.32 11.90 7.09
C MET A 94 18.01 11.49 7.77
N LEU A 95 17.50 10.29 7.48
CA LEU A 95 16.26 9.78 8.05
C LEU A 95 16.35 9.53 9.56
N LEU A 96 17.52 9.13 10.08
CA LEU A 96 17.74 9.03 11.52
C LEU A 96 17.49 10.36 12.25
N ARG A 97 17.65 11.52 11.59
CA ARG A 97 17.34 12.83 12.21
C ARG A 97 15.85 12.99 12.53
N ALA A 98 14.96 12.25 11.87
CA ALA A 98 13.53 12.26 12.20
C ALA A 98 13.24 11.73 13.61
N PHE A 99 14.14 10.91 14.16
CA PHE A 99 14.05 10.34 15.49
C PHE A 99 14.67 11.22 16.59
N ASP A 100 15.20 12.41 16.25
CA ASP A 100 15.75 13.37 17.22
C ASP A 100 14.63 14.06 18.03
N THR A 101 13.81 13.25 18.69
CA THR A 101 12.70 13.69 19.52
C THR A 101 12.89 13.22 20.96
N PRO A 102 12.27 13.88 21.97
CA PRO A 102 12.48 13.53 23.38
C PRO A 102 12.12 12.09 23.75
N ASN A 103 11.26 11.42 22.98
CA ASN A 103 10.82 10.05 23.22
C ASN A 103 11.25 9.07 22.11
N GLY A 104 12.10 9.49 21.18
CA GLY A 104 12.61 8.66 20.09
C GLY A 104 11.58 8.22 19.05
N MET A 105 10.38 8.79 19.02
CA MET A 105 9.43 8.56 17.93
C MET A 105 9.77 9.44 16.72
N PRO A 106 9.58 8.95 15.49
CA PRO A 106 9.83 9.76 14.30
C PRO A 106 8.78 10.87 14.15
N VAL A 107 9.16 11.94 13.46
CA VAL A 107 8.22 12.89 12.86
C VAL A 107 7.77 12.42 11.48
N ASP A 108 6.56 12.76 11.06
CA ASP A 108 6.04 12.44 9.71
C ASP A 108 6.79 13.24 8.62
N ARG A 109 7.06 14.52 8.92
CA ARG A 109 7.68 15.47 8.00
C ARG A 109 8.99 16.00 8.58
N LEU A 110 10.10 15.71 7.88
CA LEU A 110 11.43 16.15 8.28
C LEU A 110 11.78 17.48 7.62
N ASP A 111 11.97 18.53 8.43
CA ASP A 111 12.51 19.82 7.99
C ASP A 111 14.03 19.67 7.74
N ILE A 112 14.44 19.78 6.48
CA ILE A 112 15.83 19.53 6.07
C ILE A 112 16.80 20.56 6.66
N ALA A 113 16.39 21.83 6.75
CA ALA A 113 17.25 22.88 7.28
C ALA A 113 17.50 22.69 8.78
N LYS A 114 16.45 22.32 9.54
CA LYS A 114 16.58 21.99 10.97
C LYS A 114 17.38 20.71 11.21
N ALA A 115 17.17 19.70 10.37
CA ALA A 115 17.89 18.43 10.47
C ALA A 115 19.41 18.62 10.35
N LYS A 116 19.86 19.50 9.43
CA LYS A 116 21.29 19.83 9.22
C LYS A 116 21.98 20.48 10.41
N VAL A 117 21.25 21.29 11.19
CA VAL A 117 21.82 21.98 12.38
C VAL A 117 21.57 21.25 13.69
N GLY A 118 20.85 20.12 13.63
CA GLY A 118 20.55 19.28 14.78
C GLY A 118 19.70 19.95 15.86
N ALA A 119 18.70 20.74 15.45
CA ALA A 119 17.81 21.46 16.37
C ALA A 119 16.85 20.56 17.16
N GLY A 120 16.75 19.27 16.81
CA GLY A 120 15.76 18.34 17.35
C GLY A 120 14.33 18.64 16.88
N PHE A 121 13.41 17.74 17.21
CA PHE A 121 12.01 17.80 16.79
C PHE A 121 11.06 17.44 17.94
N MET A 122 9.80 17.81 17.79
CA MET A 122 8.73 17.35 18.67
C MET A 122 7.96 16.23 17.97
N PRO A 123 7.66 15.11 18.65
CA PRO A 123 6.84 14.06 18.06
C PRO A 123 5.46 14.60 17.70
N ASP A 124 4.92 14.06 16.62
CA ASP A 124 3.59 14.40 16.13
C ASP A 124 2.52 13.90 17.10
N GLY A 125 1.54 14.76 17.38
CA GLY A 125 0.36 14.40 18.18
C GLY A 125 -0.68 13.59 17.40
N HIS A 126 -0.48 13.43 16.09
CA HIS A 126 -1.37 12.72 15.19
C HIS A 126 -0.57 12.28 13.95
N ILE A 127 -0.15 11.02 13.93
CA ILE A 127 0.61 10.40 12.84
C ILE A 127 -0.03 9.07 12.47
N CYS A 128 -0.02 8.74 11.17
CA CYS A 128 -0.55 7.47 10.72
C CYS A 128 0.38 6.33 11.11
N ILE A 129 -0.15 5.14 11.38
CA ILE A 129 0.70 4.02 11.78
C ILE A 129 1.61 3.57 10.63
N ALA A 130 1.17 3.68 9.37
CA ALA A 130 2.03 3.42 8.19
C ALA A 130 3.30 4.29 8.21
N GLY A 131 3.17 5.57 8.57
CA GLY A 131 4.32 6.47 8.70
C GLY A 131 5.30 6.13 9.83
N VAL A 132 4.94 5.17 10.69
CA VAL A 132 5.75 4.73 11.83
C VAL A 132 6.24 3.29 11.63
N GLY A 133 5.37 2.34 11.26
CA GLY A 133 5.73 0.93 11.10
C GLY A 133 6.51 0.63 9.83
N SER A 134 6.31 1.42 8.78
CA SER A 134 6.81 1.14 7.42
C SER A 134 8.17 1.75 7.15
N MET A 135 9.09 1.48 8.08
CA MET A 135 10.52 1.77 8.00
C MET A 135 11.37 0.66 8.62
N THR A 136 10.71 -0.31 9.28
CA THR A 136 11.40 -1.38 10.01
C THR A 136 12.26 -2.22 9.06
N MET A 137 11.76 -2.56 7.87
CA MET A 137 12.48 -3.35 6.87
C MET A 137 13.78 -2.69 6.42
N GLU A 138 13.72 -1.43 5.96
CA GLU A 138 14.83 -0.69 5.39
C GLU A 138 15.92 -0.45 6.43
N PHE A 139 15.54 -0.01 7.63
CA PHE A 139 16.48 0.27 8.71
C PHE A 139 17.11 -1.02 9.27
N VAL A 140 16.34 -2.10 9.38
CA VAL A 140 16.89 -3.43 9.76
C VAL A 140 17.89 -3.87 8.71
N ARG A 141 17.55 -3.80 7.42
CA ARG A 141 18.44 -4.24 6.34
C ARG A 141 19.70 -3.38 6.28
N LEU A 142 19.57 -2.07 6.41
CA LEU A 142 20.70 -1.15 6.48
C LEU A 142 21.63 -1.48 7.64
N ALA A 143 21.09 -1.81 8.83
CA ALA A 143 21.90 -2.27 9.95
C ALA A 143 22.66 -3.57 9.65
N GLN A 144 22.02 -4.53 8.99
CA GLN A 144 22.63 -5.82 8.63
C GLN A 144 23.80 -5.63 7.64
N ILE A 145 23.61 -4.85 6.57
CA ILE A 145 24.61 -4.69 5.50
C ILE A 145 25.75 -3.74 5.88
N THR A 146 25.51 -2.80 6.80
CA THR A 146 26.57 -1.88 7.29
C THR A 146 27.26 -2.37 8.56
N GLY A 147 26.65 -3.31 9.29
CA GLY A 147 27.08 -3.69 10.64
C GLY A 147 26.86 -2.61 11.71
N ASN A 148 26.10 -1.54 11.40
CA ASN A 148 25.86 -0.44 12.33
C ASN A 148 24.49 -0.56 13.00
N SER A 149 24.48 -0.89 14.30
CA SER A 149 23.26 -1.17 15.05
C SER A 149 22.35 0.04 15.29
N LYS A 150 22.81 1.27 15.03
CA LYS A 150 22.00 2.47 15.27
C LYS A 150 20.70 2.50 14.43
N TYR A 151 20.74 1.98 13.20
CA TYR A 151 19.55 1.93 12.34
C TYR A 151 18.52 0.96 12.93
N TYR A 152 18.96 -0.24 13.35
CA TYR A 152 18.10 -1.20 14.04
C TYR A 152 17.53 -0.64 15.35
N HIS A 153 18.36 0.03 16.15
CA HIS A 153 17.94 0.57 17.45
C HIS A 153 16.78 1.57 17.32
N ALA A 154 16.77 2.41 16.27
CA ALA A 154 15.69 3.36 16.02
C ALA A 154 14.33 2.66 15.81
N VAL A 155 14.31 1.60 14.99
CA VAL A 155 13.06 0.89 14.64
C VAL A 155 12.68 -0.23 15.63
N ALA A 156 13.63 -0.72 16.42
CA ALA A 156 13.34 -1.63 17.53
C ALA A 156 12.45 -0.94 18.59
N TRP A 157 12.68 0.36 18.85
CA TRP A 157 11.82 1.14 19.74
C TRP A 157 10.38 1.23 19.22
N ILE A 158 10.20 1.48 17.93
CA ILE A 158 8.88 1.47 17.29
C ILE A 158 8.19 0.13 17.50
N THR A 159 8.91 -0.97 17.28
CA THR A 159 8.36 -2.34 17.42
C THR A 159 7.89 -2.60 18.85
N ILE A 160 8.66 -2.18 19.86
CA ILE A 160 8.28 -2.29 21.28
C ILE A 160 7.00 -1.50 21.56
N ILE A 161 6.88 -0.29 21.02
CA ILE A 161 5.70 0.56 21.20
C ILE A 161 4.46 -0.04 20.54
N LEU A 162 4.58 -0.56 19.32
CA LEU A 162 3.49 -1.24 18.62
C LEU A 162 3.05 -2.49 19.38
N ASP A 163 4.00 -3.35 19.77
CA ASP A 163 3.72 -4.62 20.47
C ASP A 163 3.03 -4.39 21.82
N HIS A 164 3.54 -3.43 22.61
CA HIS A 164 2.95 -3.08 23.89
C HIS A 164 1.51 -2.57 23.75
N ASN A 165 1.26 -1.69 22.78
CA ASN A 165 -0.03 -1.01 22.66
C ASN A 165 -1.10 -1.80 21.90
N GLN A 166 -0.71 -2.81 21.10
CA GLN A 166 -1.65 -3.64 20.35
C GLN A 166 -2.71 -4.30 21.25
N ALA A 167 -2.35 -4.69 22.48
CA ALA A 167 -3.28 -5.28 23.44
C ALA A 167 -4.21 -4.26 24.12
N TYR A 168 -3.88 -2.96 24.06
CA TYR A 168 -4.60 -1.88 24.75
C TYR A 168 -5.35 -0.93 23.80
N SER A 169 -5.35 -1.21 22.50
CA SER A 169 -6.19 -0.50 21.55
C SER A 169 -7.68 -0.79 21.81
N LEU A 170 -8.57 0.02 21.22
CA LEU A 170 -10.03 -0.20 21.35
C LEU A 170 -10.50 -1.57 20.82
N ILE A 171 -9.73 -2.19 19.92
CA ILE A 171 -9.92 -3.57 19.47
C ILE A 171 -8.64 -4.33 19.79
N PRO A 172 -8.56 -4.99 20.97
CA PRO A 172 -7.35 -5.71 21.39
C PRO A 172 -6.87 -6.67 20.30
N GLY A 173 -5.62 -6.50 19.87
CA GLY A 173 -5.00 -7.22 18.75
C GLY A 173 -4.89 -6.40 17.45
N LEU A 174 -5.60 -5.28 17.34
CA LEU A 174 -5.61 -4.44 16.14
C LEU A 174 -5.17 -3.01 16.44
N LEU A 175 -4.19 -2.52 15.68
CA LEU A 175 -3.74 -1.13 15.78
C LEU A 175 -4.68 -0.20 14.98
N PRO A 176 -4.96 1.02 15.48
CA PRO A 176 -5.73 2.03 14.75
C PRO A 176 -4.95 2.58 13.56
N THR A 177 -5.63 3.26 12.64
CA THR A 177 -4.98 3.97 11.52
C THR A 177 -4.08 5.11 11.96
N TRP A 178 -4.38 5.73 13.12
CA TRP A 178 -3.69 6.92 13.62
C TRP A 178 -3.30 6.76 15.10
N MET A 179 -2.17 7.34 15.48
CA MET A 179 -1.68 7.39 16.85
C MET A 179 -1.18 8.78 17.23
N ASP A 180 -1.11 9.05 18.54
CA ASP A 180 -0.41 10.19 19.11
C ASP A 180 1.01 9.72 19.50
N ALA A 181 2.00 10.03 18.66
CA ALA A 181 3.40 9.66 18.90
C ALA A 181 4.06 10.47 20.03
N ARG A 182 3.48 11.62 20.41
CA ARG A 182 3.97 12.42 21.55
C ARG A 182 3.65 11.76 22.88
N HIS A 183 2.45 11.22 23.01
CA HIS A 183 1.98 10.57 24.23
C HIS A 183 1.98 9.04 24.14
N LEU A 184 2.44 8.46 23.02
CA LEU A 184 2.46 7.03 22.75
C LEU A 184 1.08 6.39 22.90
N SER A 185 0.03 7.11 22.47
CA SER A 185 -1.37 6.70 22.61
C SER A 185 -1.96 6.25 21.28
N PHE A 186 -2.61 5.10 21.28
CA PHE A 186 -3.29 4.49 20.13
C PHE A 186 -4.82 4.60 20.24
N ASN A 187 -5.32 5.26 21.29
CA ASN A 187 -6.74 5.47 21.45
C ASN A 187 -7.06 6.95 21.21
N GLY A 188 -7.79 7.22 20.14
CA GLY A 188 -8.21 8.57 19.78
C GLY A 188 -9.19 9.15 20.81
N SER A 189 -9.10 10.45 21.08
CA SER A 189 -9.93 11.13 22.07
C SER A 189 -11.39 11.37 21.63
N ARG A 190 -11.69 11.23 20.33
CA ARG A 190 -13.02 11.53 19.76
C ARG A 190 -13.59 10.47 18.83
N SER A 191 -12.75 9.85 17.99
CA SER A 191 -13.13 8.71 17.16
C SER A 191 -11.86 8.00 16.72
N THR A 192 -11.91 6.68 16.65
CA THR A 192 -10.79 5.86 16.21
C THR A 192 -11.21 5.09 14.97
N THR A 193 -10.38 5.14 13.93
CA THR A 193 -10.59 4.37 12.71
C THR A 193 -9.65 3.18 12.71
N PHE A 194 -10.16 2.03 12.29
CA PHE A 194 -9.39 0.83 12.00
C PHE A 194 -9.60 0.50 10.53
N GLY A 195 -8.52 0.32 9.81
CA GLY A 195 -8.53 0.05 8.39
C GLY A 195 -7.22 -0.60 8.01
N ILE A 196 -7.20 -1.22 6.84
CA ILE A 196 -5.99 -1.78 6.23
C ILE A 196 -5.71 -1.16 4.86
N GLY A 197 -6.43 -0.09 4.49
CA GLY A 197 -6.10 0.72 3.32
C GLY A 197 -5.08 1.80 3.68
N ALA A 198 -5.15 2.91 2.94
CA ALA A 198 -4.25 4.05 3.10
C ALA A 198 -4.01 4.42 4.57
N MET A 199 -2.75 4.72 4.91
CA MET A 199 -2.30 5.18 6.24
C MET A 199 -2.14 4.08 7.29
N ALA A 200 -2.51 2.83 6.99
CA ALA A 200 -2.37 1.70 7.91
C ALA A 200 -1.72 0.46 7.27
N ASP A 201 -2.09 0.20 6.00
CA ASP A 201 -1.61 -0.87 5.12
C ASP A 201 -0.25 -1.51 5.49
N SER A 202 0.83 -0.83 5.15
CA SER A 202 2.21 -1.29 5.11
C SER A 202 2.78 -1.59 6.50
N THR A 203 2.20 -1.07 7.57
CA THR A 203 2.58 -1.50 8.93
C THR A 203 2.24 -2.96 9.18
N PHE A 204 1.04 -3.38 8.79
CA PHE A 204 0.63 -4.78 8.94
C PHE A 204 1.41 -5.69 8.01
N GLU A 205 1.72 -5.21 6.81
CA GLU A 205 2.56 -5.88 5.83
C GLU A 205 3.97 -6.16 6.36
N TYR A 206 4.59 -5.16 6.99
CA TYR A 206 5.96 -5.22 7.47
C TYR A 206 6.12 -6.19 8.64
N PHE A 207 5.07 -6.53 9.38
CA PHE A 207 5.19 -7.52 10.45
C PHE A 207 5.69 -8.88 9.94
N ALA A 208 5.04 -9.45 8.92
CA ALA A 208 5.49 -10.72 8.34
C ALA A 208 6.82 -10.58 7.58
N LYS A 209 7.01 -9.47 6.84
CA LYS A 209 8.24 -9.24 6.05
C LYS A 209 9.47 -9.06 6.96
N THR A 210 9.37 -8.28 8.03
CA THR A 210 10.49 -8.05 8.96
C THR A 210 10.79 -9.30 9.79
N HIS A 211 9.78 -10.09 10.16
CA HIS A 211 10.00 -11.42 10.74
C HIS A 211 10.88 -12.29 9.82
N ALA A 212 10.54 -12.35 8.53
CA ALA A 212 11.30 -13.12 7.55
C ALA A 212 12.73 -12.56 7.39
N LEU A 213 12.90 -11.25 7.30
CA LEU A 213 14.21 -10.58 7.17
C LEU A 213 15.14 -10.84 8.37
N LEU A 214 14.58 -10.94 9.57
CA LEU A 214 15.32 -11.27 10.80
C LEU A 214 15.49 -12.77 11.02
N GLY A 215 15.00 -13.63 10.12
CA GLY A 215 15.05 -15.07 10.29
C GLY A 215 14.25 -15.58 11.51
N GLY A 216 13.22 -14.85 11.91
CA GLY A 216 12.35 -15.20 13.05
C GLY A 216 12.99 -15.01 14.43
N LEU A 217 14.11 -14.29 14.53
CA LEU A 217 14.80 -14.06 15.80
C LEU A 217 14.11 -13.05 16.73
N GLU A 218 13.23 -12.21 16.18
CA GLU A 218 12.42 -11.25 16.94
C GLU A 218 10.95 -11.70 16.97
N PRO A 219 10.48 -12.31 18.08
CA PRO A 219 9.14 -12.89 18.18
C PRO A 219 8.02 -11.85 18.15
N ALA A 220 8.29 -10.57 18.47
CA ALA A 220 7.28 -9.51 18.47
C ALA A 220 6.56 -9.40 17.12
N TYR A 221 7.26 -9.55 16.00
CA TYR A 221 6.68 -9.43 14.67
C TYR A 221 5.67 -10.53 14.33
N GLU A 222 5.92 -11.79 14.73
CA GLU A 222 4.95 -12.87 14.53
C GLU A 222 3.70 -12.63 15.37
N LYS A 223 3.86 -12.21 16.64
CA LYS A 223 2.73 -11.86 17.51
C LYS A 223 1.90 -10.73 16.90
N LEU A 224 2.56 -9.62 16.54
CA LEU A 224 1.94 -8.45 15.91
C LEU A 224 1.12 -8.84 14.68
N TYR A 225 1.70 -9.66 13.79
CA TYR A 225 1.00 -10.16 12.61
C TYR A 225 -0.23 -10.98 12.97
N ARG A 226 -0.07 -12.06 13.75
CA ARG A 226 -1.15 -13.01 14.04
C ARG A 226 -2.34 -12.34 14.72
N GLU A 227 -2.08 -11.53 15.75
CA GLU A 227 -3.14 -10.83 16.48
C GLU A 227 -3.90 -9.85 15.57
N SER A 228 -3.19 -9.14 14.70
CA SER A 228 -3.81 -8.22 13.74
C SER A 228 -4.61 -8.94 12.67
N MET A 229 -4.09 -10.02 12.07
CA MET A 229 -4.82 -10.77 11.04
C MET A 229 -6.14 -11.36 11.59
N ASP A 230 -6.15 -11.81 12.85
CA ASP A 230 -7.36 -12.31 13.48
C ASP A 230 -8.43 -11.22 13.65
N GLN A 231 -8.04 -10.01 14.05
CA GLN A 231 -8.98 -8.90 14.19
C GLN A 231 -9.38 -8.28 12.84
N ILE A 232 -8.47 -8.18 11.87
CA ILE A 232 -8.77 -7.74 10.51
C ILE A 232 -9.79 -8.67 9.88
N ASP A 233 -9.55 -9.99 9.92
CA ASP A 233 -10.51 -10.98 9.45
C ASP A 233 -11.86 -10.79 10.12
N LYS A 234 -11.91 -10.62 11.44
CA LYS A 234 -13.17 -10.51 12.16
C LYS A 234 -13.94 -9.21 11.89
N HIS A 235 -13.26 -8.08 11.74
CA HIS A 235 -13.88 -6.76 11.81
C HIS A 235 -13.91 -6.00 10.48
N LEU A 236 -12.95 -6.24 9.58
CA LEU A 236 -12.76 -5.41 8.38
C LEU A 236 -13.12 -6.14 7.09
N LEU A 237 -12.92 -7.46 7.05
CA LEU A 237 -13.23 -8.25 5.85
C LEU A 237 -14.74 -8.47 5.73
N PHE A 238 -15.26 -8.57 4.50
CA PHE A 238 -16.65 -8.93 4.26
C PHE A 238 -16.82 -9.60 2.90
N ARG A 239 -17.85 -10.43 2.78
CA ARG A 239 -18.32 -10.92 1.48
C ARG A 239 -19.19 -9.83 0.85
N PRO A 240 -18.90 -9.35 -0.36
CA PRO A 240 -19.73 -8.36 -1.04
C PRO A 240 -20.95 -9.00 -1.70
N MET A 241 -22.09 -8.29 -1.72
CA MET A 241 -23.32 -8.74 -2.37
C MET A 241 -23.24 -8.48 -3.87
N LEU A 242 -22.77 -9.48 -4.61
CA LEU A 242 -22.53 -9.39 -6.06
C LEU A 242 -23.36 -10.42 -6.84
N PRO A 243 -23.76 -10.10 -8.09
CA PRO A 243 -24.40 -11.07 -8.97
C PRO A 243 -23.54 -12.32 -9.17
N GLY A 244 -24.18 -13.49 -9.23
CA GLY A 244 -23.48 -14.77 -9.42
C GLY A 244 -22.89 -15.39 -8.13
N ASP A 245 -23.03 -14.72 -6.98
CA ASP A 245 -22.59 -15.19 -5.66
C ASP A 245 -21.11 -15.66 -5.62
N PRO A 246 -20.16 -14.84 -6.10
CA PRO A 246 -18.75 -15.22 -6.09
C PRO A 246 -18.22 -15.40 -4.66
N ASP A 247 -17.38 -16.42 -4.46
CA ASP A 247 -16.73 -16.69 -3.16
C ASP A 247 -15.45 -15.84 -2.99
N ILE A 248 -15.64 -14.53 -2.86
CA ILE A 248 -14.58 -13.53 -2.72
C ILE A 248 -14.78 -12.68 -1.46
N LEU A 249 -13.74 -11.94 -1.08
CA LEU A 249 -13.79 -10.99 0.03
C LEU A 249 -13.31 -9.61 -0.41
N PHE A 250 -13.92 -8.58 0.17
CA PHE A 250 -13.41 -7.22 0.22
C PHE A 250 -13.07 -6.84 1.66
N ALA A 251 -12.41 -5.69 1.81
CA ALA A 251 -12.10 -5.10 3.09
C ALA A 251 -12.64 -3.67 3.14
N GLY A 252 -13.19 -3.28 4.28
CA GLY A 252 -13.64 -1.92 4.56
C GLY A 252 -12.94 -1.33 5.78
N ASP A 253 -13.44 -0.17 6.20
CA ASP A 253 -12.92 0.58 7.34
C ASP A 253 -13.94 0.62 8.48
N LEU A 254 -13.47 0.40 9.70
CA LEU A 254 -14.28 0.50 10.90
C LEU A 254 -14.10 1.86 11.54
N ARG A 255 -15.20 2.56 11.81
CA ARG A 255 -15.17 3.79 12.62
C ARG A 255 -15.81 3.53 13.98
N MET A 256 -15.07 3.82 15.04
CA MET A 256 -15.54 3.73 16.42
C MET A 256 -15.65 5.14 17.04
N PRO A 257 -16.86 5.60 17.40
CA PRO A 257 -17.06 6.95 17.95
C PRO A 257 -16.60 7.11 19.42
N SER A 258 -16.53 6.05 20.25
CA SER A 258 -15.93 6.12 21.60
C SER A 258 -15.79 4.73 22.25
N TYR A 259 -14.89 4.60 23.24
CA TYR A 259 -14.75 3.41 24.11
C TYR A 259 -16.05 3.10 24.88
N ASN A 260 -16.87 4.12 25.17
CA ASN A 260 -18.05 3.98 26.04
C ASN A 260 -19.32 3.55 25.30
N ASP A 261 -19.32 3.44 23.97
CA ASP A 261 -20.49 2.97 23.19
C ASP A 261 -20.08 2.10 21.99
N PRO A 262 -19.74 0.82 22.21
CA PRO A 262 -19.38 -0.11 21.14
C PRO A 262 -20.55 -0.49 20.22
N ALA A 263 -21.80 -0.12 20.55
CA ALA A 263 -22.98 -0.44 19.73
C ALA A 263 -23.09 0.39 18.44
N GLU A 264 -22.30 1.47 18.31
CA GLU A 264 -22.21 2.32 17.12
C GLU A 264 -21.01 1.96 16.20
N THR A 265 -20.52 0.72 16.27
CA THR A 265 -19.43 0.29 15.38
C THR A 265 -19.96 0.12 13.95
N ILE A 266 -19.55 1.00 13.04
CA ILE A 266 -20.00 0.99 11.64
C ILE A 266 -18.85 0.55 10.74
N LEU A 267 -19.03 -0.60 10.08
CA LEU A 267 -18.19 -0.99 8.94
C LEU A 267 -18.59 -0.13 7.73
N ASN A 268 -17.67 0.69 7.27
CA ASN A 268 -17.78 1.41 6.01
C ASN A 268 -17.20 0.51 4.91
N PRO A 269 -18.00 0.04 3.95
CA PRO A 269 -17.55 -0.90 2.93
C PRO A 269 -16.75 -0.22 1.80
N ASN A 270 -15.89 0.72 2.16
CA ASN A 270 -15.01 1.45 1.25
C ASN A 270 -13.84 0.55 0.85
N MET A 271 -13.98 -0.16 -0.26
CA MET A 271 -12.88 -0.90 -0.85
C MET A 271 -11.99 0.09 -1.61
N GLN A 272 -10.69 0.05 -1.32
CA GLN A 272 -9.67 0.87 -1.98
C GLN A 272 -8.79 -0.02 -2.85
N HIS A 273 -8.26 0.50 -3.95
CA HIS A 273 -7.21 -0.19 -4.72
C HIS A 273 -5.99 -0.47 -3.82
N LEU A 274 -5.62 0.49 -2.97
CA LEU A 274 -4.56 0.32 -1.97
C LEU A 274 -4.75 -0.91 -1.09
N THR A 275 -6.00 -1.27 -0.75
CA THR A 275 -6.26 -2.44 0.10
C THR A 275 -6.01 -3.78 -0.61
N CYS A 276 -5.82 -3.78 -1.93
CA CYS A 276 -5.61 -5.00 -2.69
C CYS A 276 -4.31 -5.74 -2.38
N PHE A 277 -3.31 -5.11 -1.74
CA PHE A 277 -2.08 -5.79 -1.28
C PHE A 277 -2.38 -6.86 -0.22
N ALA A 278 -3.52 -6.73 0.47
CA ALA A 278 -3.88 -7.59 1.59
C ALA A 278 -3.93 -9.07 1.19
N GLY A 279 -4.31 -9.39 -0.05
CA GLY A 279 -4.27 -10.75 -0.56
C GLY A 279 -2.88 -11.38 -0.45
N GLY A 280 -1.86 -10.67 -0.95
CA GLY A 280 -0.45 -11.04 -0.86
C GLY A 280 0.05 -11.07 0.58
N MET A 281 -0.32 -10.10 1.41
CA MET A 281 0.02 -10.05 2.84
C MET A 281 -0.47 -11.30 3.59
N TYR A 282 -1.74 -11.68 3.41
CA TYR A 282 -2.33 -12.89 4.01
C TYR A 282 -1.69 -14.17 3.48
N ALA A 283 -1.44 -14.25 2.17
CA ALA A 283 -0.84 -15.42 1.54
C ALA A 283 0.63 -15.64 1.96
N LEU A 284 1.43 -14.57 2.00
CA LEU A 284 2.83 -14.61 2.43
C LEU A 284 2.93 -14.98 3.91
N GLY A 285 2.23 -14.26 4.79
CA GLY A 285 2.25 -14.57 6.21
C GLY A 285 1.65 -15.94 6.52
N GLY A 286 0.61 -16.36 5.81
CA GLY A 286 0.06 -17.71 5.90
C GLY A 286 1.07 -18.81 5.58
N LYS A 287 1.96 -18.59 4.60
CA LYS A 287 3.07 -19.52 4.33
C LYS A 287 4.16 -19.46 5.38
N LEU A 288 4.60 -18.26 5.78
CA LEU A 288 5.66 -18.09 6.79
C LEU A 288 5.27 -18.72 8.14
N PHE A 289 4.00 -18.57 8.51
CA PHE A 289 3.46 -18.93 9.82
C PHE A 289 2.61 -20.21 9.83
N ASN A 290 2.66 -20.99 8.74
CA ASN A 290 1.94 -22.25 8.55
C ASN A 290 0.41 -22.16 8.81
N SER A 291 -0.22 -21.08 8.37
CA SER A 291 -1.66 -20.84 8.48
C SER A 291 -2.35 -21.07 7.13
N ALA A 292 -2.98 -22.25 6.97
CA ALA A 292 -3.78 -22.55 5.78
C ALA A 292 -5.02 -21.64 5.66
N ARG A 293 -5.54 -21.16 6.80
CA ARG A 293 -6.62 -20.17 6.85
C ARG A 293 -6.19 -18.89 6.15
N ASP A 294 -5.02 -18.34 6.50
CA ASP A 294 -4.59 -17.05 5.99
C ASP A 294 -4.25 -17.13 4.49
N VAL A 295 -3.69 -18.25 4.03
CA VAL A 295 -3.54 -18.49 2.57
C VAL A 295 -4.90 -18.50 1.85
N ALA A 296 -5.93 -19.13 2.44
CA ALA A 296 -7.26 -19.16 1.85
C ALA A 296 -7.95 -17.78 1.87
N LEU A 297 -7.77 -17.00 2.95
CA LEU A 297 -8.24 -15.61 3.00
C LEU A 297 -7.53 -14.74 1.95
N GLY A 298 -6.21 -14.90 1.81
CA GLY A 298 -5.41 -14.22 0.79
C GLY A 298 -5.95 -14.48 -0.62
N ALA A 299 -6.24 -15.75 -0.95
CA ALA A 299 -6.82 -16.12 -2.24
C ALA A 299 -8.17 -15.42 -2.51
N LYS A 300 -9.07 -15.37 -1.51
CA LYS A 300 -10.39 -14.71 -1.66
C LYS A 300 -10.30 -13.20 -1.81
N LEU A 301 -9.34 -12.57 -1.13
CA LEU A 301 -9.09 -11.13 -1.25
C LEU A 301 -8.50 -10.78 -2.61
N THR A 302 -7.51 -11.56 -3.08
CA THR A 302 -6.94 -11.41 -4.43
C THR A 302 -7.99 -11.63 -5.52
N ASP A 303 -8.78 -12.70 -5.42
CA ASP A 303 -9.87 -12.99 -6.36
C ASP A 303 -10.92 -11.86 -6.35
N GLY A 304 -11.13 -11.20 -5.20
CA GLY A 304 -11.96 -10.01 -5.10
C GLY A 304 -11.42 -8.84 -5.92
N CYS A 305 -10.13 -8.51 -5.79
CA CYS A 305 -9.52 -7.43 -6.57
C CYS A 305 -9.51 -7.74 -8.07
N VAL A 306 -9.24 -8.99 -8.46
CA VAL A 306 -9.36 -9.43 -9.88
C VAL A 306 -10.79 -9.26 -10.39
N HIS A 307 -11.80 -9.60 -9.57
CA HIS A 307 -13.20 -9.36 -9.91
C HIS A 307 -13.51 -7.87 -10.09
N ALA A 308 -13.00 -7.01 -9.20
CA ALA A 308 -13.19 -5.57 -9.31
C ALA A 308 -12.54 -4.97 -10.57
N TYR A 309 -11.40 -5.49 -11.00
CA TYR A 309 -10.75 -5.12 -12.27
C TYR A 309 -11.65 -5.47 -13.47
N ALA A 310 -12.17 -6.70 -13.50
CA ALA A 310 -13.04 -7.17 -14.57
C ALA A 310 -14.43 -6.49 -14.59
N ALA A 311 -14.81 -5.77 -13.53
CA ALA A 311 -16.13 -5.18 -13.38
C ALA A 311 -16.33 -3.90 -14.22
N THR A 312 -15.26 -3.22 -14.62
CA THR A 312 -15.34 -1.96 -15.37
C THR A 312 -15.07 -2.17 -16.87
N PRO A 313 -15.58 -1.29 -17.75
CA PRO A 313 -15.31 -1.37 -19.20
C PRO A 313 -13.84 -1.23 -19.61
N SER A 314 -13.00 -0.60 -18.79
CA SER A 314 -11.56 -0.49 -19.04
C SER A 314 -10.79 -1.75 -18.65
N GLY A 315 -11.39 -2.64 -17.85
CA GLY A 315 -10.69 -3.78 -17.26
C GLY A 315 -9.80 -3.39 -16.08
N ILE A 316 -10.04 -2.22 -15.46
CA ILE A 316 -9.27 -1.68 -14.33
C ILE A 316 -10.23 -1.27 -13.22
N MET A 317 -9.95 -1.66 -11.97
CA MET A 317 -10.80 -1.28 -10.86
C MET A 317 -10.66 0.22 -10.53
N PRO A 318 -11.71 0.87 -10.01
CA PRO A 318 -11.60 2.24 -9.50
C PRO A 318 -10.73 2.31 -8.24
N GLU A 319 -10.14 3.47 -7.98
CA GLU A 319 -9.34 3.71 -6.78
C GLU A 319 -10.14 3.47 -5.50
N ILE A 320 -11.41 3.90 -5.43
CA ILE A 320 -12.29 3.67 -4.27
C ILE A 320 -13.72 3.40 -4.72
N PHE A 321 -14.31 2.31 -4.23
CA PHE A 321 -15.72 1.97 -4.46
C PHE A 321 -16.36 1.33 -3.24
N GLU A 322 -17.69 1.23 -3.26
CA GLU A 322 -18.50 0.61 -2.21
C GLU A 322 -19.37 -0.51 -2.76
N SER A 323 -19.62 -1.51 -1.92
CA SER A 323 -20.58 -2.58 -2.18
C SER A 323 -21.31 -2.95 -0.88
N VAL A 324 -22.46 -3.62 -0.97
CA VAL A 324 -23.21 -4.01 0.24
C VAL A 324 -22.52 -5.21 0.91
N PRO A 325 -22.14 -5.14 2.19
CA PRO A 325 -21.69 -6.32 2.94
C PRO A 325 -22.83 -7.31 3.13
N CYS A 326 -22.57 -8.57 2.80
CA CYS A 326 -23.50 -9.65 3.08
C CYS A 326 -23.59 -9.92 4.59
N ALA A 327 -24.78 -10.31 5.06
CA ALA A 327 -24.99 -10.69 6.45
C ALA A 327 -24.16 -11.93 6.86
N SER A 328 -23.76 -12.76 5.90
CA SER A 328 -22.92 -13.93 6.10
C SER A 328 -21.90 -14.05 4.97
N ARG A 329 -20.70 -14.57 5.29
CA ARG A 329 -19.68 -14.92 4.29
C ARG A 329 -19.88 -16.30 3.67
N ALA A 330 -20.77 -17.12 4.22
CA ALA A 330 -21.00 -18.48 3.72
C ALA A 330 -21.92 -18.52 2.48
N SER A 331 -22.88 -17.61 2.40
CA SER A 331 -23.84 -17.52 1.28
C SER A 331 -24.22 -16.07 1.05
N CYS A 332 -24.19 -15.59 -0.19
CA CYS A 332 -24.63 -14.23 -0.49
C CYS A 332 -25.38 -14.12 -1.81
N ALA A 333 -26.64 -14.55 -1.79
CA ALA A 333 -27.54 -14.29 -2.90
C ALA A 333 -27.71 -12.79 -3.14
N PHE A 334 -27.57 -12.37 -4.40
CA PHE A 334 -27.79 -10.99 -4.81
C PHE A 334 -29.25 -10.57 -4.53
N ASN A 335 -29.44 -9.46 -3.82
CA ASN A 335 -30.75 -8.92 -3.49
C ASN A 335 -30.91 -7.52 -4.10
N GLU A 336 -31.69 -7.45 -5.18
CA GLU A 336 -31.96 -6.21 -5.93
C GLU A 336 -32.49 -5.08 -5.05
N SER A 337 -33.41 -5.38 -4.12
CA SER A 337 -34.02 -4.37 -3.27
C SER A 337 -33.02 -3.79 -2.27
N VAL A 338 -32.15 -4.62 -1.71
CA VAL A 338 -31.12 -4.18 -0.76
C VAL A 338 -30.04 -3.37 -1.48
N TRP A 339 -29.57 -3.85 -2.63
CA TRP A 339 -28.60 -3.13 -3.47
C TRP A 339 -29.19 -1.79 -3.95
N GLY A 340 -30.39 -1.78 -4.51
CA GLY A 340 -31.04 -0.56 -5.00
C GLY A 340 -31.28 0.46 -3.87
N ALA A 341 -31.69 0.01 -2.69
CA ALA A 341 -31.81 0.89 -1.53
C ALA A 341 -30.45 1.47 -1.10
N ALA A 342 -29.35 0.73 -1.24
CA ALA A 342 -28.01 1.22 -0.95
C ALA A 342 -27.56 2.28 -1.97
N VAL A 343 -27.76 2.04 -3.27
CA VAL A 343 -27.50 3.03 -4.33
C VAL A 343 -28.27 4.34 -4.05
N VAL A 344 -29.57 4.24 -3.74
CA VAL A 344 -30.41 5.43 -3.42
C VAL A 344 -29.89 6.20 -2.21
N ARG A 345 -29.33 5.51 -1.19
CA ARG A 345 -28.73 6.19 -0.03
C ARG A 345 -27.53 7.08 -0.41
N HIS A 346 -26.78 6.72 -1.45
CA HIS A 346 -25.64 7.52 -1.92
C HIS A 346 -26.08 8.70 -2.78
N TYR A 347 -27.02 8.49 -3.69
CA TYR A 347 -27.34 9.46 -4.75
C TYR A 347 -28.60 10.28 -4.48
N GLY A 348 -29.41 9.90 -3.49
CA GLY A 348 -30.52 10.70 -2.99
C GLY A 348 -31.91 10.21 -3.39
N ALA A 349 -32.91 10.78 -2.72
CA ALA A 349 -34.31 10.34 -2.80
C ALA A 349 -34.96 10.54 -4.18
N GLN A 350 -34.35 11.33 -5.09
CA GLN A 350 -34.84 11.46 -6.46
C GLN A 350 -34.81 10.15 -7.25
N TYR A 351 -34.02 9.17 -6.79
CA TYR A 351 -33.96 7.82 -7.36
C TYR A 351 -34.74 6.77 -6.56
N ALA A 352 -35.57 7.18 -5.58
CA ALA A 352 -36.24 6.25 -4.65
C ALA A 352 -37.07 5.15 -5.31
N PHE A 353 -37.53 5.35 -6.55
CA PHE A 353 -38.29 4.37 -7.32
C PHE A 353 -37.54 3.82 -8.55
N ASP A 354 -36.29 4.24 -8.76
CA ASP A 354 -35.48 3.87 -9.92
C ASP A 354 -33.97 3.93 -9.60
N ALA A 355 -33.51 2.97 -8.79
CA ALA A 355 -32.10 2.83 -8.44
C ALA A 355 -31.22 2.46 -9.64
N GLU A 356 -31.79 1.76 -10.64
CA GLU A 356 -31.11 1.42 -11.89
C GLU A 356 -30.73 2.67 -12.68
N LYS A 357 -31.61 3.67 -12.73
CA LYS A 357 -31.27 4.96 -13.32
C LYS A 357 -30.09 5.63 -12.62
N ALA A 358 -30.04 5.61 -11.28
CA ALA A 358 -28.88 6.12 -10.54
C ALA A 358 -27.60 5.37 -10.90
N ALA A 359 -27.65 4.03 -10.89
CA ALA A 359 -26.51 3.18 -11.22
C ALA A 359 -26.02 3.43 -12.66
N ALA A 360 -26.92 3.59 -13.62
CA ALA A 360 -26.59 3.87 -15.01
C ALA A 360 -25.96 5.27 -15.19
N GLU A 361 -26.53 6.31 -14.58
CA GLU A 361 -25.99 7.68 -14.63
C GLU A 361 -24.59 7.77 -14.01
N GLN A 362 -24.33 6.95 -12.99
CA GLN A 362 -23.05 6.87 -12.28
C GLN A 362 -22.12 5.78 -12.83
N ARG A 363 -22.52 5.09 -13.91
CA ARG A 363 -21.77 3.99 -14.56
C ARG A 363 -21.28 2.92 -13.57
N LEU A 364 -22.10 2.59 -12.58
CA LEU A 364 -21.76 1.60 -11.57
C LEU A 364 -21.77 0.20 -12.18
N PRO A 365 -20.68 -0.57 -12.03
CA PRO A 365 -20.74 -2.02 -12.23
C PRO A 365 -21.82 -2.64 -11.34
N ARG A 366 -22.49 -3.67 -11.84
CA ARG A 366 -23.58 -4.31 -11.10
C ARG A 366 -23.06 -4.90 -9.79
N GLY A 367 -23.73 -4.56 -8.68
CA GLY A 367 -23.32 -4.93 -7.32
C GLY A 367 -22.53 -3.84 -6.59
N PHE A 368 -21.98 -2.85 -7.31
CA PHE A 368 -21.38 -1.67 -6.68
C PHE A 368 -22.49 -0.70 -6.30
N THR A 369 -22.33 -0.02 -5.16
CA THR A 369 -23.32 0.95 -4.66
C THR A 369 -22.87 2.40 -4.83
N ALA A 370 -21.56 2.63 -4.92
CA ALA A 370 -20.95 3.91 -5.25
C ALA A 370 -19.52 3.71 -5.76
N ILE A 371 -19.04 4.63 -6.59
CA ILE A 371 -17.62 4.84 -6.87
C ILE A 371 -17.27 6.22 -6.29
N ARG A 372 -16.28 6.26 -5.40
CA ARG A 372 -15.85 7.48 -4.69
C ARG A 372 -14.66 8.15 -5.36
N ASP A 373 -13.81 7.36 -6.01
CA ASP A 373 -12.70 7.82 -6.82
C ASP A 373 -12.63 6.92 -8.06
N TYR A 374 -12.90 7.50 -9.22
CA TYR A 374 -12.96 6.81 -10.52
C TYR A 374 -11.58 6.62 -11.17
N THR A 375 -10.54 7.23 -10.58
CA THR A 375 -9.20 7.26 -11.19
C THR A 375 -8.50 5.91 -11.06
N TYR A 376 -7.47 5.71 -11.89
CA TYR A 376 -6.45 4.69 -11.68
C TYR A 376 -5.06 5.31 -11.81
N LYS A 377 -4.27 5.25 -10.74
CA LYS A 377 -3.01 5.98 -10.60
C LYS A 377 -1.77 5.12 -10.89
N LEU A 378 -1.90 4.12 -11.77
CA LEU A 378 -0.82 3.18 -12.11
C LEU A 378 -0.38 2.26 -10.96
N ARG A 379 -1.28 2.04 -9.98
CA ARG A 379 -0.97 1.37 -8.73
C ARG A 379 -0.72 -0.15 -8.86
N PRO A 380 0.13 -0.72 -7.98
CA PRO A 380 0.55 -2.12 -8.06
C PRO A 380 -0.25 -3.10 -7.21
N GLU A 381 -1.03 -2.66 -6.22
CA GLU A 381 -1.38 -3.54 -5.09
C GLU A 381 -2.20 -4.78 -5.50
N ALA A 382 -3.03 -4.68 -6.55
CA ALA A 382 -3.75 -5.83 -7.10
C ALA A 382 -2.82 -6.82 -7.82
N ILE A 383 -1.89 -6.34 -8.67
CA ILE A 383 -0.95 -7.22 -9.37
C ILE A 383 0.10 -7.81 -8.42
N GLU A 384 0.49 -7.09 -7.37
CA GLU A 384 1.31 -7.62 -6.28
C GLU A 384 0.66 -8.88 -5.69
N SER A 385 -0.58 -8.77 -5.24
CA SER A 385 -1.34 -9.89 -4.68
C SER A 385 -1.45 -11.05 -5.65
N VAL A 386 -1.78 -10.78 -6.92
CA VAL A 386 -1.86 -11.80 -7.96
C VAL A 386 -0.51 -12.53 -8.13
N PHE A 387 0.59 -11.79 -8.18
CA PHE A 387 1.94 -12.36 -8.24
C PHE A 387 2.24 -13.23 -7.01
N VAL A 388 2.03 -12.71 -5.80
CA VAL A 388 2.31 -13.44 -4.56
C VAL A 388 1.49 -14.73 -4.49
N LEU A 389 0.20 -14.69 -4.83
CA LEU A 389 -0.66 -15.87 -4.82
C LEU A 389 -0.22 -16.90 -5.87
N TYR A 390 0.20 -16.47 -7.06
CA TYR A 390 0.80 -17.38 -8.04
C TYR A 390 2.03 -18.09 -7.46
N ARG A 391 2.92 -17.37 -6.77
CA ARG A 391 4.11 -17.96 -6.14
C ARG A 391 3.79 -18.88 -4.96
N VAL A 392 2.79 -18.52 -4.17
CA VAL A 392 2.37 -19.23 -2.95
C VAL A 392 1.60 -20.51 -3.25
N MET A 393 0.74 -20.49 -4.28
CA MET A 393 -0.19 -21.58 -4.61
C MET A 393 0.19 -22.35 -5.87
N GLY A 394 0.91 -21.74 -6.82
CA GLY A 394 1.21 -22.34 -8.13
C GLY A 394 0.01 -22.45 -9.06
N ASP A 395 -1.11 -21.83 -8.73
CA ASP A 395 -2.33 -21.86 -9.55
C ASP A 395 -2.18 -20.94 -10.78
N LYS A 396 -2.36 -21.50 -11.96
CA LYS A 396 -2.18 -20.80 -13.25
C LYS A 396 -3.19 -19.69 -13.46
N LYS A 397 -4.36 -19.73 -12.79
CA LYS A 397 -5.39 -18.67 -12.91
C LYS A 397 -4.83 -17.30 -12.56
N TYR A 398 -3.90 -17.21 -11.60
CA TYR A 398 -3.30 -15.94 -11.19
C TYR A 398 -2.35 -15.40 -12.27
N ARG A 399 -1.64 -16.27 -12.97
CA ARG A 399 -0.81 -15.85 -14.11
C ARG A 399 -1.66 -15.39 -15.30
N GLU A 400 -2.80 -16.03 -15.53
CA GLU A 400 -3.77 -15.60 -16.54
C GLU A 400 -4.37 -14.24 -16.19
N ALA A 401 -4.81 -14.07 -14.94
CA ALA A 401 -5.29 -12.78 -14.43
C ALA A 401 -4.23 -11.68 -14.55
N ALA A 402 -2.96 -11.96 -14.22
CA ALA A 402 -1.86 -11.02 -14.39
C ALA A 402 -1.70 -10.57 -15.85
N TRP A 403 -1.88 -11.49 -16.81
CA TRP A 403 -1.80 -11.16 -18.23
C TRP A 403 -2.97 -10.29 -18.69
N GLU A 404 -4.19 -10.64 -18.29
CA GLU A 404 -5.40 -9.85 -18.59
C GLU A 404 -5.30 -8.43 -18.02
N MET A 405 -4.84 -8.31 -16.76
CA MET A 405 -4.58 -7.03 -16.13
C MET A 405 -3.50 -6.23 -16.85
N PHE A 406 -2.42 -6.88 -17.30
CA PHE A 406 -1.35 -6.22 -18.05
C PHE A 406 -1.87 -5.64 -19.38
N GLU A 407 -2.66 -6.41 -20.13
CA GLU A 407 -3.25 -5.97 -21.39
C GLU A 407 -4.24 -4.81 -21.18
N ALA A 408 -5.09 -4.88 -20.15
CA ALA A 408 -6.03 -3.82 -19.79
C ALA A 408 -5.30 -2.54 -19.37
N VAL A 409 -4.37 -2.64 -18.41
CA VAL A 409 -3.60 -1.50 -17.90
C VAL A 409 -2.75 -0.88 -19.00
N GLY A 410 -1.99 -1.68 -19.76
CA GLY A 410 -1.19 -1.20 -20.87
C GLY A 410 -2.02 -0.52 -21.96
N GLY A 411 -3.18 -1.09 -22.31
CA GLY A 411 -4.09 -0.52 -23.30
C GLY A 411 -4.79 0.77 -22.86
N ALA A 412 -5.04 0.93 -21.55
CA ALA A 412 -5.73 2.10 -21.02
C ALA A 412 -4.79 3.27 -20.66
N THR A 413 -3.51 3.02 -20.38
CA THR A 413 -2.60 4.03 -19.80
C THR A 413 -1.54 4.53 -20.78
N ALA A 414 -1.32 3.85 -21.90
CA ALA A 414 -0.23 4.17 -22.82
C ALA A 414 -0.35 5.58 -23.43
N THR A 415 0.78 6.29 -23.47
CA THR A 415 0.95 7.58 -24.15
C THR A 415 2.08 7.49 -25.19
N GLN A 416 2.40 8.61 -25.85
CA GLN A 416 3.56 8.70 -26.74
C GLN A 416 4.88 8.44 -25.99
N PHE A 417 4.99 8.83 -24.72
CA PHE A 417 6.26 8.86 -24.00
C PHE A 417 6.32 7.97 -22.75
N GLY A 418 5.27 7.24 -22.41
CA GLY A 418 5.21 6.39 -21.23
C GLY A 418 3.80 5.93 -20.93
N ASN A 419 3.43 5.89 -19.63
CA ASN A 419 2.10 5.55 -19.17
C ASN A 419 1.58 6.62 -18.22
N ALA A 420 0.32 6.98 -18.37
CA ALA A 420 -0.36 8.02 -17.60
C ALA A 420 -1.47 7.42 -16.74
N ALA A 421 -1.73 8.05 -15.60
CA ALA A 421 -2.92 7.74 -14.80
C ALA A 421 -4.21 7.96 -15.61
N VAL A 422 -5.26 7.19 -15.31
CA VAL A 422 -6.57 7.26 -15.95
C VAL A 422 -7.52 8.07 -15.07
N GLU A 423 -8.25 9.03 -15.65
CA GLU A 423 -9.20 9.88 -14.91
C GLU A 423 -10.49 9.14 -14.52
N ASP A 424 -11.00 8.28 -15.42
CA ASP A 424 -12.22 7.51 -15.18
C ASP A 424 -12.17 6.11 -15.80
N VAL A 425 -11.96 5.08 -14.97
CA VAL A 425 -11.91 3.67 -15.40
C VAL A 425 -13.24 3.12 -15.91
N THR A 426 -14.36 3.82 -15.70
CA THR A 426 -15.67 3.42 -16.22
C THR A 426 -15.87 3.81 -17.69
N VAL A 427 -14.93 4.59 -18.26
CA VAL A 427 -14.95 5.04 -19.64
C VAL A 427 -13.79 4.40 -20.39
N ARG A 428 -14.09 3.47 -21.30
CA ARG A 428 -13.07 2.83 -22.13
C ARG A 428 -12.41 3.87 -23.06
N GLY A 429 -11.08 4.02 -22.95
CA GLY A 429 -10.34 5.04 -23.69
C GLY A 429 -10.64 6.47 -23.21
N GLY A 430 -10.98 6.63 -21.92
CA GLY A 430 -11.22 7.91 -21.28
C GLY A 430 -9.98 8.82 -21.20
N GLU A 431 -10.13 9.96 -20.53
CA GLU A 431 -9.05 10.93 -20.39
C GLU A 431 -7.91 10.41 -19.50
N LEU A 432 -6.69 10.83 -19.86
CA LEU A 432 -5.48 10.54 -19.11
C LEU A 432 -5.02 11.76 -18.34
N VAL A 433 -4.51 11.53 -17.15
CA VAL A 433 -3.90 12.53 -16.28
C VAL A 433 -2.40 12.53 -16.53
N ASP A 434 -1.82 13.69 -16.79
CA ASP A 434 -0.38 13.87 -17.08
C ASP A 434 0.52 13.66 -15.85
N SER A 435 0.50 12.43 -15.32
CA SER A 435 1.24 11.98 -14.15
C SER A 435 1.62 10.51 -14.30
N MET A 436 2.89 10.20 -14.08
CA MET A 436 3.41 8.85 -13.95
C MET A 436 4.17 8.74 -12.63
N GLU A 437 3.53 8.12 -11.65
CA GLU A 437 4.11 7.91 -10.32
C GLU A 437 5.30 6.92 -10.40
N THR A 438 6.28 7.06 -9.52
CA THR A 438 7.53 6.28 -9.55
C THR A 438 7.27 4.77 -9.49
N PHE A 439 6.28 4.36 -8.69
CA PHE A 439 5.89 2.97 -8.49
C PHE A 439 5.30 2.29 -9.72
N TRP A 440 4.96 3.03 -10.79
CA TRP A 440 4.63 2.41 -12.07
C TRP A 440 5.78 1.49 -12.55
N LEU A 441 7.00 2.04 -12.52
CA LEU A 441 8.21 1.31 -12.91
C LEU A 441 8.70 0.41 -11.77
N ALA A 442 8.77 0.94 -10.54
CA ALA A 442 9.33 0.23 -9.40
C ALA A 442 8.48 -0.96 -8.93
N GLU A 443 7.16 -0.95 -9.15
CA GLU A 443 6.27 -1.97 -8.59
C GLU A 443 5.40 -2.61 -9.66
N THR A 444 4.58 -1.82 -10.35
CA THR A 444 3.55 -2.36 -11.25
C THR A 444 4.15 -3.17 -12.39
N LEU A 445 5.13 -2.62 -13.12
CA LEU A 445 5.83 -3.35 -14.17
C LEU A 445 6.68 -4.51 -13.63
N LYS A 446 7.30 -4.35 -12.46
CA LYS A 446 8.09 -5.40 -11.80
C LYS A 446 7.22 -6.62 -11.50
N TYR A 447 6.04 -6.44 -10.90
CA TYR A 447 5.15 -7.56 -10.60
C TYR A 447 4.55 -8.20 -11.86
N PHE A 448 4.19 -7.42 -12.88
CA PHE A 448 3.78 -7.99 -14.17
C PHE A 448 4.87 -8.85 -14.81
N TYR A 449 6.13 -8.39 -14.76
CA TYR A 449 7.27 -9.13 -15.26
C TYR A 449 7.49 -10.44 -14.49
N LEU A 450 7.55 -10.36 -13.16
CA LEU A 450 7.77 -11.52 -12.28
C LEU A 450 6.62 -12.54 -12.30
N ALA A 451 5.39 -12.10 -12.56
CA ALA A 451 4.25 -13.01 -12.74
C ALA A 451 4.37 -13.85 -14.01
N ARG A 452 5.05 -13.32 -15.05
CA ARG A 452 5.20 -13.98 -16.35
C ARG A 452 6.47 -14.84 -16.45
N GLU A 453 7.54 -14.48 -15.75
CA GLU A 453 8.84 -15.15 -15.94
C GLU A 453 8.78 -16.68 -15.79
N PHE A 454 9.20 -17.31 -16.89
CA PHE A 454 9.42 -18.74 -17.02
C PHE A 454 10.68 -19.10 -16.24
N ARG A 455 10.57 -19.96 -15.24
CA ARG A 455 11.68 -20.88 -14.99
C ARG A 455 11.68 -21.86 -16.16
N ASN A 456 12.54 -21.58 -17.15
CA ASN A 456 12.96 -22.54 -18.16
C ASN A 456 13.54 -23.80 -17.49
#